data_AF-A0A353B7P9-F1
#
_entry.id   AF-A0A353B7P9-F1
#
_cell.length_a   1.000
_cell.length_b   1.000
_cell.length_c   1.000
_cell.angle_alpha   90.00
_cell.angle_beta   90.00
_cell.angle_gamma   90.00
#
_symmetry.space_group_name_H-M   'P 1'
#
loop_
_entity.id
_entity.type
_entity.pdbx_description
1 polymer ?
#
loop_
_entity_poly.entity_id
_entity_poly.type
_entity_poly.pdbx_seq_one_letter_code
_entity_poly.pdbx_strand_id
1 'polypeptide(L)'
;MQAPVQTAGHRIIRVAAQLGVCFVLSHLITVVVTCIADGFHWGINAWVLDTLGFGAGLFFTVQCWKASNCVSGTANKRNVWICVWACVTLCSRSIDTLMLFGVIKWDDVYATPTGPTLWANVVSEVTFGNAFALAALLGSCMLLFKSQPAAG
;
A
#
# COMPACT_ATOMS: atom_id res chain seq x y z
N MET A 1 -23.28 21.16 -13.88
CA MET A 1 -22.09 20.28 -13.83
C MET A 1 -22.57 18.87 -13.56
N GLN A 2 -22.49 17.96 -14.54
CA GLN A 2 -22.74 16.53 -14.29
C GLN A 2 -21.54 15.97 -13.53
N ALA A 3 -21.78 15.35 -12.37
CA ALA A 3 -20.74 14.66 -11.61
C ALA A 3 -20.09 13.57 -12.51
N PRO A 4 -18.77 13.35 -12.43
CA PRO A 4 -18.12 12.28 -13.17
C PRO A 4 -18.82 10.96 -12.89
N VAL A 5 -19.15 10.21 -13.94
CA VAL A 5 -19.80 8.89 -13.82
C VAL A 5 -18.82 7.96 -13.09
N GLN A 6 -19.05 7.74 -11.79
CA GLN A 6 -18.20 6.88 -10.98
C GLN A 6 -18.39 5.42 -11.41
N THR A 7 -17.43 4.91 -12.18
CA THR A 7 -17.38 3.50 -12.56
C THR A 7 -17.02 2.62 -11.36
N ALA A 8 -17.25 1.30 -11.46
CA ALA A 8 -16.83 0.34 -10.44
C ALA A 8 -15.33 0.44 -10.09
N GLY A 9 -14.46 0.74 -11.08
CA GLY A 9 -13.03 0.97 -10.85
C GLY A 9 -12.75 2.18 -9.95
N HIS A 10 -13.49 3.29 -10.11
CA HIS A 10 -13.35 4.46 -9.23
C HIS A 10 -13.76 4.12 -7.79
N ARG A 11 -14.80 3.30 -7.61
CA ARG A 11 -15.24 2.85 -6.28
C ARG A 11 -14.18 1.99 -5.61
N ILE A 12 -13.58 1.04 -6.33
CA ILE A 12 -12.51 0.19 -5.80
C ILE A 12 -11.25 1.00 -5.48
N ILE A 13 -10.85 1.93 -6.35
CA ILE A 13 -9.73 2.86 -6.06
C ILE A 13 -10.03 3.74 -4.84
N ARG A 14 -11.29 4.12 -4.60
CA ARG A 14 -11.69 4.83 -3.38
C ARG A 14 -11.54 3.96 -2.14
N VAL A 15 -11.94 2.70 -2.20
CA VAL A 15 -11.71 1.71 -1.13
C VAL A 15 -10.21 1.54 -0.89
N ALA A 16 -9.41 1.44 -1.95
CA ALA A 16 -7.95 1.39 -1.82
C ALA A 16 -7.41 2.63 -1.08
N ALA A 17 -7.88 3.83 -1.42
CA ALA A 17 -7.48 5.04 -0.71
C ALA A 17 -7.88 5.02 0.78
N GLN A 18 -9.05 4.50 1.13
CA GLN A 18 -9.46 4.34 2.53
C GLN A 18 -8.58 3.34 3.28
N LEU A 19 -8.29 2.19 2.67
CA LEU A 19 -7.38 1.19 3.21
C LEU A 19 -5.95 1.75 3.35
N GLY A 20 -5.51 2.58 2.42
CA GLY A 20 -4.24 3.29 2.49
C GLY A 20 -4.17 4.25 3.68
N VAL A 21 -5.26 4.96 4.00
CA VAL A 21 -5.34 5.78 5.22
C VAL A 21 -5.26 4.89 6.48
N CYS A 22 -5.98 3.78 6.52
CA CYS A 22 -5.89 2.82 7.62
C CYS A 22 -4.47 2.25 7.76
N PHE A 23 -3.81 1.93 6.65
CA PHE A 23 -2.40 1.51 6.62
C PHE A 23 -1.50 2.58 7.22
N VAL A 24 -1.60 3.84 6.78
CA VAL A 24 -0.78 4.95 7.29
C VAL A 24 -0.95 5.12 8.80
N LEU A 25 -2.19 5.12 9.30
CA LEU A 25 -2.47 5.29 10.73
C LEU A 25 -1.98 4.09 11.55
N SER A 26 -2.26 2.88 11.10
CA SER A 26 -1.83 1.65 11.79
C SER A 26 -0.31 1.51 11.78
N HIS A 27 0.38 1.87 10.69
CA HIS A 27 1.83 1.82 10.63
C HIS A 27 2.50 2.85 11.54
N LEU A 28 1.94 4.06 11.69
CA LEU A 28 2.41 5.00 12.72
C LEU A 28 2.27 4.42 14.13
N ILE A 29 1.16 3.72 14.41
CA ILE A 29 0.98 3.01 15.68
C ILE A 29 2.03 1.91 15.82
N THR A 30 2.30 1.15 14.76
CA THR A 30 3.35 0.13 14.73
C THR A 30 4.70 0.71 15.11
N VAL A 31 5.12 1.83 14.50
CA VAL A 31 6.38 2.50 14.86
C VAL A 31 6.41 2.87 16.35
N VAL A 32 5.33 3.44 16.90
CA VAL A 32 5.24 3.78 18.32
C VAL A 32 5.35 2.52 19.20
N VAL A 33 4.62 1.46 18.87
CA VAL A 33 4.66 0.18 19.59
C VAL A 33 6.06 -0.41 19.56
N THR A 34 6.71 -0.43 18.39
CA THR A 34 8.09 -0.89 18.21
C THR A 34 9.05 -0.11 19.10
N CYS A 35 8.97 1.23 19.09
CA CYS A 35 9.82 2.06 19.93
C CYS A 35 9.63 1.81 21.42
N ILE A 36 8.40 1.51 21.87
CA ILE A 36 8.08 1.26 23.27
C ILE A 36 8.51 -0.16 23.69
N ALA A 37 8.23 -1.16 22.86
CA ALA A 37 8.47 -2.57 23.18
C ALA A 37 9.93 -2.97 22.99
N ASP A 38 10.53 -2.53 21.88
CA ASP A 38 11.84 -2.97 21.41
C ASP A 38 12.86 -1.83 21.32
N GLY A 39 12.50 -0.59 21.68
CA GLY A 39 13.44 0.55 21.60
C GLY A 39 13.82 0.95 20.18
N PHE A 40 14.92 1.68 20.03
CA PHE A 40 15.36 2.26 18.74
C PHE A 40 16.49 1.49 18.04
N HIS A 41 16.92 0.35 18.59
CA HIS A 41 18.16 -0.34 18.18
C HIS A 41 17.99 -1.29 16.99
N TRP A 42 17.02 -1.01 16.11
CA TRP A 42 16.67 -1.83 14.95
C TRP A 42 17.63 -1.70 13.75
N GLY A 43 18.65 -0.85 13.87
CA GLY A 43 19.63 -0.61 12.82
C GLY A 43 19.15 0.44 11.80
N ILE A 44 20.12 1.18 11.24
CA ILE A 44 19.84 2.30 10.33
C ILE A 44 19.11 1.82 9.06
N ASN A 45 19.47 0.65 8.53
CA ASN A 45 18.85 0.10 7.33
C ASN A 45 17.35 -0.16 7.52
N ALA A 46 16.96 -0.76 8.65
CA ALA A 46 15.56 -1.01 8.99
C ALA A 46 14.78 0.31 9.07
N TRP A 47 15.32 1.30 9.80
CA TRP A 47 14.70 2.63 9.92
C TRP A 47 14.53 3.34 8.58
N VAL A 48 15.56 3.28 7.72
CA VAL A 48 15.51 3.89 6.39
C VAL A 48 14.46 3.21 5.52
N LEU A 49 14.43 1.88 5.47
CA LEU A 49 13.47 1.13 4.67
C LEU A 49 12.04 1.31 5.17
N ASP A 50 11.83 1.33 6.48
CA ASP A 50 10.54 1.62 7.12
C ASP A 50 10.04 3.02 6.74
N THR A 51 10.87 4.05 6.91
CA THR A 51 10.51 5.44 6.59
C THR A 51 10.22 5.63 5.10
N LEU A 52 11.04 5.03 4.22
CA LEU A 52 10.82 5.06 2.78
C LEU A 52 9.54 4.33 2.39
N GLY A 53 9.29 3.16 2.98
CA GLY A 53 8.08 2.37 2.78
C GLY A 53 6.82 3.13 3.21
N PHE A 54 6.87 3.80 4.36
CA PHE A 54 5.80 4.66 4.86
C PHE A 54 5.53 5.84 3.92
N GLY A 55 6.58 6.57 3.52
CA GLY A 55 6.47 7.69 2.59
C GLY A 55 5.89 7.27 1.24
N ALA A 56 6.33 6.13 0.70
CA ALA A 56 5.77 5.54 -0.51
C ALA A 56 4.29 5.17 -0.34
N GLY A 57 3.91 4.56 0.79
CA GLY A 57 2.52 4.22 1.11
C GLY A 57 1.61 5.44 1.21
N LEU A 58 2.08 6.53 1.84
CA LEU A 58 1.35 7.79 1.91
C LEU A 58 1.16 8.42 0.52
N PHE A 59 2.23 8.52 -0.26
CA PHE A 59 2.16 9.02 -1.64
C PHE A 59 1.17 8.20 -2.47
N PHE A 60 1.26 6.88 -2.37
CA PHE A 60 0.39 5.97 -3.12
C PHE A 60 -1.09 6.11 -2.73
N THR A 61 -1.37 6.28 -1.43
CA THR A 61 -2.71 6.57 -0.91
C THR A 61 -3.28 7.86 -1.51
N VAL A 62 -2.49 8.93 -1.56
CA VAL A 62 -2.88 10.21 -2.18
C VAL A 62 -3.15 10.04 -3.68
N GLN A 63 -2.35 9.25 -4.40
CA GLN A 63 -2.61 8.98 -5.81
C GLN A 63 -3.92 8.22 -6.03
N CYS A 64 -4.21 7.22 -5.19
CA CYS A 64 -5.48 6.51 -5.22
C CYS A 64 -6.66 7.46 -4.94
N TRP A 65 -6.54 8.33 -3.93
CA TRP A 65 -7.57 9.33 -3.64
C TRP A 65 -7.82 10.26 -4.82
N LYS A 66 -6.76 10.81 -5.43
CA LYS A 66 -6.86 11.66 -6.63
C LYS A 66 -7.46 10.90 -7.81
N ALA A 67 -7.12 9.64 -7.99
CA ALA A 67 -7.69 8.79 -9.05
C ALA A 67 -9.18 8.50 -8.86
N SER A 68 -9.63 8.30 -7.62
CA SER A 68 -11.05 8.06 -7.33
C SER A 68 -11.97 9.24 -7.68
N ASN A 69 -11.43 10.46 -7.71
CA ASN A 69 -12.20 11.69 -7.90
C ASN A 69 -12.10 12.29 -9.31
N CYS A 70 -11.35 11.67 -10.23
CA CYS A 70 -11.22 12.17 -11.60
C CYS A 70 -12.26 11.58 -12.56
N VAL A 71 -12.50 12.28 -13.67
CA VAL A 71 -13.35 11.81 -14.77
C VAL A 71 -12.67 10.65 -15.49
N SER A 72 -13.42 9.60 -15.85
CA SER A 72 -12.92 8.47 -16.63
C SER A 72 -12.36 8.94 -17.98
N GLY A 73 -11.10 8.59 -18.29
CA GLY A 73 -10.45 8.87 -19.59
C GLY A 73 -9.32 9.90 -19.55
N THR A 74 -9.33 10.89 -18.66
CA THR A 74 -8.26 11.90 -18.56
C THR A 74 -7.07 11.46 -17.71
N ALA A 75 -7.20 10.36 -16.97
CA ALA A 75 -6.23 9.91 -15.97
C ALA A 75 -5.45 8.63 -16.35
N ASN A 76 -5.45 8.20 -17.62
CA ASN A 76 -4.84 6.92 -18.04
C ASN A 76 -3.38 6.77 -17.57
N LYS A 77 -2.54 7.80 -17.73
CA LYS A 77 -1.13 7.76 -17.27
C LYS A 77 -1.03 7.54 -15.75
N ARG A 78 -1.87 8.19 -14.95
CA ARG A 78 -1.87 8.00 -13.49
C ARG A 78 -2.36 6.60 -13.11
N ASN A 79 -3.39 6.08 -13.78
CA ASN A 79 -3.90 4.75 -13.52
C ASN A 79 -2.87 3.67 -13.87
N VAL A 80 -2.08 3.85 -14.94
CA VAL A 80 -0.93 2.98 -15.26
C VAL A 80 0.08 3.02 -14.13
N TRP A 81 0.45 4.21 -13.65
CA TRP A 81 1.38 4.33 -12.52
C TRP A 81 0.85 3.69 -11.24
N ILE A 82 -0.44 3.86 -10.92
CA ILE A 82 -1.07 3.19 -9.76
C ILE A 82 -0.99 1.67 -9.92
N CYS A 83 -1.22 1.14 -11.13
CA CYS A 83 -1.11 -0.29 -11.40
C CYS A 83 0.33 -0.80 -11.18
N VAL A 84 1.33 -0.09 -11.73
CA VAL A 84 2.75 -0.44 -11.56
C VAL A 84 3.14 -0.40 -10.08
N TRP A 85 2.78 0.67 -9.38
CA TRP A 85 3.03 0.81 -7.94
C TRP A 85 2.34 -0.28 -7.13
N ALA A 86 1.11 -0.66 -7.48
CA ALA A 86 0.40 -1.74 -6.81
C ALA A 86 1.13 -3.08 -6.96
N CYS A 87 1.62 -3.41 -8.16
CA CYS A 87 2.41 -4.62 -8.39
C CYS A 87 3.70 -4.63 -7.57
N VAL A 88 4.48 -3.54 -7.61
CA VAL A 88 5.72 -3.42 -6.82
C VAL A 88 5.41 -3.56 -5.32
N THR A 89 4.37 -2.88 -4.84
CA THR A 89 3.95 -2.92 -3.42
C THR A 89 3.52 -4.31 -3.00
N LEU A 90 2.79 -5.06 -3.84
CA LEU A 90 2.40 -6.45 -3.53
C LEU A 90 3.61 -7.37 -3.43
N CYS A 91 4.57 -7.23 -4.34
CA CYS A 91 5.81 -8.01 -4.27
C CYS A 91 6.59 -7.70 -3.00
N SER A 92 6.80 -6.40 -2.69
CA SER A 92 7.53 -6.01 -1.49
C SER A 92 6.83 -6.46 -0.22
N ARG A 93 5.50 -6.30 -0.13
CA ARG A 93 4.71 -6.70 1.04
C ARG A 93 4.59 -8.21 1.21
N SER A 94 4.66 -8.97 0.12
CA SER A 94 4.74 -10.43 0.20
C SER A 94 6.07 -10.87 0.83
N ILE A 95 7.19 -10.27 0.42
CA ILE A 95 8.50 -10.54 1.02
C ILE A 95 8.51 -10.14 2.49
N ASP A 96 8.01 -8.95 2.80
CA ASP A 96 7.84 -8.41 4.16
C ASP A 96 7.04 -9.36 5.06
N THR A 97 5.87 -9.81 4.58
CA THR A 97 5.04 -10.81 5.28
C THR A 97 5.80 -12.10 5.53
N LEU A 98 6.56 -12.60 4.56
CA LEU A 98 7.36 -13.81 4.71
C LEU A 98 8.51 -13.63 5.72
N MET A 99 9.10 -12.43 5.81
CA MET A 99 10.13 -12.10 6.80
C MET A 99 9.54 -11.99 8.22
N LEU A 100 8.35 -11.38 8.35
CA LEU A 100 7.62 -11.28 9.63
C LEU A 100 7.28 -12.65 10.22
N PHE A 101 6.91 -13.62 9.38
CA PHE A 101 6.64 -14.99 9.83
C PHE A 101 7.88 -15.89 9.88
N GLY A 102 9.07 -15.33 9.65
CA GLY A 102 10.35 -16.06 9.73
C GLY A 102 10.56 -17.10 8.62
N VAL A 103 9.79 -17.04 7.54
CA VAL A 103 9.94 -17.92 6.37
C VAL A 103 11.17 -17.52 5.55
N ILE A 104 11.40 -16.21 5.41
CA ILE A 104 12.60 -15.63 4.82
C ILE A 104 13.38 -14.92 5.93
N LYS A 105 14.70 -15.10 5.97
CA LYS A 105 15.57 -14.39 6.90
C LYS A 105 16.52 -13.48 6.12
N TRP A 106 16.60 -12.22 6.53
CA TRP A 106 17.52 -11.25 5.98
C TRP A 106 18.16 -10.46 7.12
N ASP A 107 19.15 -11.08 7.75
CA ASP A 107 19.71 -10.62 9.02
C ASP A 107 20.38 -9.23 8.93
N ASP A 108 20.85 -8.83 7.74
CA ASP A 108 21.42 -7.49 7.48
C ASP A 108 20.37 -6.36 7.45
N VAL A 109 19.10 -6.73 7.29
CA VAL A 109 17.99 -5.78 7.05
C VAL A 109 16.99 -5.83 8.18
N TYR A 110 16.70 -7.01 8.73
CA TYR A 110 15.57 -7.17 9.63
C TYR A 110 15.72 -8.37 10.58
N ALA A 111 15.62 -8.12 11.88
CA ALA A 111 15.41 -9.16 12.87
C ALA A 111 13.90 -9.42 12.99
N THR A 112 13.48 -10.68 12.92
CA THR A 112 12.06 -11.05 13.02
C THR A 112 11.48 -10.60 14.36
N PRO A 113 10.47 -9.70 14.40
CA PRO A 113 9.91 -9.18 15.63
C PRO A 113 9.09 -10.24 16.34
N THR A 114 8.93 -10.06 17.64
CA THR A 114 8.09 -10.92 18.48
C THR A 114 7.17 -10.07 19.35
N GLY A 115 6.18 -10.71 20.01
CA GLY A 115 5.33 -10.03 20.98
C GLY A 115 4.48 -8.89 20.37
N PRO A 116 4.36 -7.73 21.05
CA PRO A 116 3.51 -6.63 20.60
C PRO A 116 3.87 -6.08 19.22
N THR A 117 5.17 -5.99 18.92
CA THR A 117 5.67 -5.48 17.64
C THR A 117 5.28 -6.36 16.48
N LEU A 118 5.34 -7.68 16.64
CA LEU A 118 4.87 -8.62 15.62
C LEU A 118 3.39 -8.39 15.30
N TRP A 119 2.55 -8.30 16.33
CA TRP A 119 1.10 -8.11 16.14
C TRP A 119 0.78 -6.75 15.50
N ALA A 120 1.49 -5.69 15.87
CA ALA A 120 1.33 -4.39 15.26
C ALA A 120 1.66 -4.44 13.74
N ASN A 121 2.78 -5.08 13.37
CA ASN A 121 3.15 -5.30 11.97
C ASN A 121 2.13 -6.17 11.21
N VAL A 122 1.57 -7.22 11.82
CA VAL A 122 0.52 -8.04 11.19
C VAL A 122 -0.73 -7.21 10.87
N VAL A 123 -1.15 -6.33 11.78
CA VAL A 123 -2.30 -5.45 11.55
C VAL A 123 -2.00 -4.44 10.45
N SER A 124 -0.88 -3.72 10.54
CA SER A 124 -0.58 -2.66 9.56
C SER A 124 -0.22 -3.22 8.19
N GLU A 125 0.69 -4.18 8.12
CA GLU A 125 1.35 -4.57 6.87
C GLU A 125 0.64 -5.74 6.20
N VAL A 126 0.36 -6.81 6.97
CA VAL A 126 -0.26 -8.01 6.43
C VAL A 126 -1.74 -7.78 6.13
N THR A 127 -2.45 -7.06 7.00
CA THR A 127 -3.90 -6.82 6.84
C THR A 127 -4.16 -5.60 5.97
N PHE A 128 -3.83 -4.40 6.45
CA PHE A 128 -4.15 -3.17 5.70
C PHE A 128 -3.27 -2.99 4.47
N GLY A 129 -1.96 -3.25 4.58
CA GLY A 129 -1.00 -3.09 3.48
C GLY A 129 -1.33 -3.96 2.26
N ASN A 130 -1.54 -5.26 2.46
CA ASN A 130 -1.92 -6.17 1.36
C ASN A 130 -3.31 -5.85 0.79
N ALA A 131 -4.31 -5.59 1.66
CA ALA A 131 -5.65 -5.25 1.20
C ALA A 131 -5.66 -3.95 0.38
N PHE A 132 -4.90 -2.95 0.82
CA PHE A 132 -4.69 -1.70 0.09
C PHE A 132 -4.09 -1.96 -1.30
N ALA A 133 -2.97 -2.69 -1.36
CA ALA A 133 -2.28 -2.92 -2.62
C ALA A 133 -3.11 -3.76 -3.60
N LEU A 134 -3.84 -4.78 -3.13
CA LEU A 134 -4.77 -5.57 -3.94
C LEU A 134 -5.91 -4.70 -4.49
N ALA A 135 -6.56 -3.89 -3.64
CA ALA A 135 -7.62 -3.00 -4.07
C ALA A 135 -7.11 -1.97 -5.09
N ALA A 136 -5.92 -1.41 -4.87
CA ALA A 136 -5.31 -0.46 -5.81
C ALA A 136 -5.03 -1.11 -7.17
N LEU A 137 -4.51 -2.35 -7.18
CA LEU A 137 -4.27 -3.10 -8.41
C LEU A 137 -5.57 -3.35 -9.16
N LEU A 138 -6.56 -3.96 -8.50
CA LEU A 138 -7.85 -4.29 -9.11
C LEU A 138 -8.55 -3.04 -9.65
N GLY A 139 -8.62 -1.97 -8.86
CA GLY A 139 -9.24 -0.73 -9.25
C GLY A 139 -8.55 -0.09 -10.46
N SER A 140 -7.22 -0.09 -10.47
CA SER A 140 -6.44 0.50 -11.57
C SER A 140 -6.55 -0.31 -12.86
N CYS A 141 -6.47 -1.64 -12.80
CA CYS A 141 -6.73 -2.52 -13.93
C CYS A 141 -8.12 -2.27 -14.53
N MET A 142 -9.17 -2.22 -13.70
CA MET A 142 -10.53 -1.97 -14.18
C MET A 142 -10.68 -0.61 -14.87
N LEU A 143 -9.98 0.42 -14.40
CA LEU A 143 -9.97 1.73 -15.04
C LEU A 143 -9.19 1.73 -16.35
N LEU A 144 -8.12 0.95 -16.48
CA LEU A 144 -7.34 0.84 -17.70
C LEU A 144 -8.06 0.05 -18.79
N PHE A 145 -8.59 -1.13 -18.45
CA PHE A 145 -9.28 -1.99 -19.42
C PHE A 145 -10.62 -1.42 -19.90
N LYS A 146 -11.34 -0.63 -19.08
CA LYS A 146 -12.54 0.08 -19.54
C LYS A 146 -12.27 1.36 -20.33
N SER A 147 -11.02 1.85 -20.34
CA SER A 147 -10.64 3.09 -21.04
C SER A 147 -9.98 2.85 -22.40
N GLN A 148 -9.81 1.60 -22.84
CA GLN A 148 -9.39 1.30 -24.21
C GLN A 148 -10.62 1.29 -25.14
N PRO A 149 -10.69 2.15 -26.17
CA PRO A 149 -11.58 1.88 -27.28
C PRO A 149 -11.09 0.59 -27.96
N ALA A 150 -12.01 -0.31 -28.30
CA ALA A 150 -11.72 -1.39 -29.21
C ALA A 150 -11.05 -0.79 -30.45
N ALA A 151 -9.82 -1.23 -30.75
CA ALA A 151 -9.22 -0.96 -32.04
C ALA A 151 -10.06 -1.70 -33.08
N GLY A 152 -10.94 -0.96 -33.75
CA GLY A 152 -11.74 -1.40 -34.89
C GLY A 152 -11.26 -0.68 -36.14
#